data_AF-X1INH6-F1
#
_entry.id   AF-X1INH6-F1
#
_cell.length_a   1.000
_cell.length_b   1.000
_cell.length_c   1.000
_cell.angle_alpha   90.00
_cell.angle_beta   90.00
_cell.angle_gamma   90.00
#
_symmetry.space_group_name_H-M   'P 1'
#
loop_
_entity.id
_entity.type
_entity.pdbx_description
1 polymer ?
#
loop_
_entity_poly.entity_id
_entity_poly.type
_entity_poly.pdbx_seq_one_letter_code
_entity_poly.pdbx_strand_id
1 'polypeptide(L)' 'MNINNFDAEHYWEIEKAEYPLKRIINDIQRAGFKIRRTHRVFENSYHRFFLKKEK' A
#
# COMPACT_ATOMS: atom_id res chain seq x y z
N MET A 1 16.80 19.71 12.50
CA MET A 1 16.48 19.64 11.06
C MET A 1 17.57 18.84 10.39
N ASN A 2 17.28 17.62 9.92
CA ASN A 2 18.08 16.95 8.90
C ASN A 2 17.15 15.97 8.17
N ILE A 3 16.60 16.54 7.11
CA ILE A 3 16.22 16.00 5.80
C ILE A 3 16.16 14.47 5.74
N ASN A 4 14.93 13.99 5.56
CA ASN A 4 14.55 12.69 5.04
C ASN A 4 15.53 12.26 3.93
N ASN A 5 16.43 11.32 4.24
CA ASN A 5 17.10 10.51 3.24
C ASN A 5 16.02 9.71 2.51
N PHE A 6 15.51 10.26 1.42
CA PHE A 6 14.64 9.60 0.47
C PHE A 6 15.50 8.56 -0.26
N ASP A 7 15.73 7.40 0.37
CA ASP A 7 16.25 6.25 -0.34
C ASP A 7 15.19 5.83 -1.35
N ALA A 8 15.49 6.13 -2.61
CA ALA A 8 14.67 5.99 -3.81
C ALA A 8 14.27 4.53 -4.14
N GLU A 9 14.25 3.64 -3.16
CA GLU A 9 13.89 2.22 -3.29
C GLU A 9 12.50 1.91 -2.70
N HIS A 10 11.94 2.83 -1.89
CA HIS A 10 10.70 2.60 -1.13
C HIS A 10 9.58 3.59 -1.51
N TYR A 11 9.22 3.64 -2.80
CA TYR A 11 8.10 4.46 -3.30
C TYR A 11 6.71 3.93 -2.91
N TRP A 12 6.62 2.72 -2.33
CA TRP A 12 5.37 2.00 -2.07
C TRP A 12 5.00 1.93 -0.59
N GLU A 13 5.57 2.79 0.26
CA GLU A 13 5.13 2.90 1.65
C GLU A 13 3.69 3.46 1.71
N ILE A 14 2.78 2.57 2.08
CA ILE A 14 1.38 2.89 2.30
C ILE A 14 1.31 3.83 3.51
N GLU A 15 0.54 4.92 3.41
CA GLU A 15 0.42 6.00 4.41
C GLU A 15 1.47 7.14 4.32
N LYS A 16 2.37 7.13 3.32
CA LYS A 16 3.15 8.32 2.95
C LYS A 16 2.25 9.34 2.22
N ALA A 17 2.53 10.64 2.34
CA ALA A 17 1.63 11.75 1.95
C ALA A 17 1.01 11.66 0.53
N GLU A 18 1.66 10.97 -0.40
CA GLU A 18 1.20 10.82 -1.79
C GLU A 18 0.45 9.49 -2.05
N TYR A 19 0.49 8.53 -1.12
CA TYR A 19 -0.05 7.17 -1.29
C TYR A 19 -0.97 6.76 -0.13
N PRO A 20 -2.12 7.45 0.05
CA PRO A 20 -3.10 7.02 1.04
C PRO A 20 -3.66 5.64 0.64
N LEU A 21 -3.96 4.81 1.63
CA LEU A 21 -4.53 3.46 1.43
C LEU A 21 -5.73 3.46 0.48
N LYS A 22 -6.58 4.49 0.55
CA LYS A 22 -7.73 4.67 -0.33
C LYS A 22 -7.36 4.74 -1.82
N ARG A 23 -6.27 5.44 -2.16
CA ARG A 23 -5.77 5.55 -3.53
C ARG A 23 -5.33 4.18 -4.04
N ILE A 24 -4.52 3.47 -3.26
CA ILE A 24 -4.02 2.14 -3.60
C ILE A 24 -5.18 1.14 -3.82
N ILE A 25 -6.17 1.14 -2.92
CA ILE A 25 -7.38 0.31 -3.08
C ILE A 25 -8.11 0.63 -4.39
N ASN A 26 -8.29 1.93 -4.69
CA ASN A 26 -8.97 2.36 -5.90
C ASN A 26 -8.19 1.96 -7.16
N ASP A 27 -6.86 2.11 -7.17
CA ASP A 27 -6.04 1.76 -8.32
C ASP A 27 -6.02 0.24 -8.57
N ILE A 28 -5.99 -0.59 -7.51
CA ILE A 28 -6.13 -2.06 -7.62
C ILE A 28 -7.49 -2.42 -8.21
N GLN A 29 -8.57 -1.77 -7.77
CA GLN A 29 -9.92 -2.00 -8.31
C GLN A 29 -10.07 -1.54 -9.75
N ARG A 30 -9.48 -0.39 -10.13
CA ARG A 30 -9.45 0.13 -11.50
C ARG A 30 -8.67 -0.77 -12.45
N ALA A 31 -7.64 -1.46 -11.96
CA ALA A 31 -6.93 -2.48 -12.70
C ALA A 31 -7.75 -3.78 -12.91
N GLY A 32 -8.98 -3.85 -12.38
CA GLY A 32 -9.88 -4.99 -12.56
C GLY A 32 -9.77 -6.06 -11.48
N PHE A 33 -8.98 -5.84 -10.42
CA PHE A 33 -8.86 -6.79 -9.32
C PHE A 33 -9.91 -6.53 -8.24
N LYS A 34 -10.57 -7.61 -7.78
CA LYS A 34 -11.44 -7.55 -6.60
C LYS A 34 -10.63 -7.90 -5.35
N ILE A 35 -10.45 -6.92 -4.47
CA ILE A 35 -9.84 -7.11 -3.15
C ILE A 35 -10.83 -7.87 -2.27
N ARG A 36 -10.45 -9.06 -1.80
CA ARG A 36 -11.27 -9.90 -0.92
C ARG A 36 -10.98 -9.63 0.55
N ARG A 37 -9.69 -9.50 0.90
CA ARG A 37 -9.20 -9.25 2.26
C ARG A 37 -7.94 -8.41 2.20
N THR A 38 -7.70 -7.64 3.25
CA THR A 38 -6.39 -7.02 3.49
C THR A 38 -5.88 -7.47 4.85
N HIS A 39 -4.57 -7.61 4.98
CA HIS A 39 -3.92 -7.97 6.23
C HIS A 39 -2.80 -6.97 6.51
N ARG A 40 -2.85 -6.33 7.68
CA ARG A 40 -1.79 -5.44 8.16
C ARG A 40 -0.91 -6.26 9.10
N VAL A 41 0.39 -6.29 8.84
CA VAL A 41 1.33 -7.00 9.71
C VAL A 41 1.46 -6.22 11.01
N PHE A 42 1.34 -6.90 12.15
CA PHE A 42 1.47 -6.27 13.45
C PHE A 42 2.89 -5.77 13.71
N GLU A 43 3.90 -6.59 13.38
CA GLU A 43 5.33 -6.29 13.56
C GLU A 43 5.86 -5.21 12.62
N ASN A 44 5.19 -4.97 11.48
CA ASN A 44 5.53 -3.89 10.56
C ASN A 44 4.26 -3.22 10.05
N SER A 45 3.87 -2.15 10.73
CA SER A 45 2.65 -1.40 10.45
C SER A 45 2.63 -0.73 9.07
N TYR A 46 3.77 -0.58 8.40
CA TYR A 46 3.86 -0.03 7.05
C TYR A 46 3.55 -1.07 5.97
N HIS A 47 3.60 -2.35 6.30
CA HIS A 47 3.30 -3.43 5.36
C HIS A 47 1.84 -3.86 5.43
N ARG A 48 1.22 -3.92 4.25
CA ARG A 48 -0.14 -4.44 4.07
C ARG A 48 -0.19 -5.36 2.87
N PHE A 49 -0.77 -6.53 3.07
CA PHE A 49 -1.05 -7.49 2.01
C PHE A 49 -2.48 -7.36 1.50
N PHE A 50 -2.66 -7.55 0.19
CA PHE A 50 -3.96 -7.54 -0.48
C PHE A 50 -4.24 -8.91 -1.09
N LEU A 51 -5.26 -9.60 -0.59
CA LEU A 51 -5.71 -10.87 -1.17
C LEU A 51 -6.70 -10.60 -2.29
N LYS A 52 -6.34 -10.96 -3.52
CA LYS A 52 -7.28 -10.97 -4.66
C LYS A 52 -8.14 -12.24 -4.64
N LYS A 53 -9.36 -12.16 -5.18
CA LYS A 53 -10.12 -13.35 -5.58
C LYS A 53 -9.83 -13.59 -7.07
N GLU A 54 -9.40 -14.80 -7.43
CA GLU A 54 -9.35 -15.20 -8.84
C GLU A 54 -10.78 -15.39 -9.39
N LYS A 55 -10.95 -15.20 -10.70
CA LYS A 55 -12.22 -15.43 -11.38
C LYS A 55 -12.53 -16.92 -11.43
#